data_AF-A0A6B3N3S9-F1
#
_entry.id   AF-A0A6B3N3S9-F1
#
_cell.length_a   1.000
_cell.length_b   1.000
_cell.length_c   1.000
_cell.angle_alpha   90.00
_cell.angle_beta   90.00
_cell.angle_gamma   90.00
#
_symmetry.space_group_name_H-M   'P 1'
#
loop_
_entity.id
_entity.type
_entity.pdbx_description
1 polymer ?
#
loop_
_entity_poly.entity_id
_entity_poly.type
_entity_poly.pdbx_seq_one_letter_code
_entity_poly.pdbx_strand_id
1 'polypeptide(L)' 'SLIQQHNFTTRAWRTTLRALPLRYRPPYSMRHTFITTCLEKGISVSQVAYWVGNSPKTIWQHYAGVICIQDVPTCD' A
#
# COMPACT_ATOMS: atom_id res chain seq x y z
N SER A 1 -14.50 9.10 -6.01
CA SER A 1 -13.12 9.62 -6.11
C SER A 1 -12.97 10.40 -7.41
N LEU A 2 -12.08 11.39 -7.45
CA LEU A 2 -11.78 12.17 -8.65
C LEU A 2 -11.09 11.32 -9.75
N ILE A 3 -10.45 10.21 -9.37
CA ILE A 3 -9.85 9.24 -10.30
C ILE A 3 -10.73 7.99 -10.36
N GLN A 4 -11.21 7.66 -11.56
CA GLN A 4 -11.88 6.40 -11.84
C GLN A 4 -10.85 5.32 -12.20
N GLN A 5 -10.83 4.23 -11.42
CA GLN A 5 -9.83 3.17 -11.52
C GLN A 5 -9.76 2.51 -12.91
N HIS A 6 -10.91 2.25 -13.53
CA HIS A 6 -10.98 1.64 -14.86
C HIS A 6 -10.31 2.54 -15.92
N ASN A 7 -10.68 3.82 -15.93
CA ASN A 7 -10.11 4.79 -16.87
C ASN A 7 -8.61 5.01 -16.65
N PHE A 8 -8.17 5.09 -15.39
CA PHE A 8 -6.75 5.19 -15.05
C PHE A 8 -5.97 3.97 -15.53
N THR A 9 -6.50 2.77 -15.29
CA THR A 9 -5.85 1.50 -15.67
C THR A 9 -5.68 1.41 -17.18
N THR A 10 -6.71 1.77 -17.94
CA THR A 10 -6.69 1.66 -19.41
C THR A 10 -5.84 2.75 -20.06
N ARG A 11 -5.97 4.01 -19.63
CA ARG A 11 -5.37 5.16 -20.31
C ARG A 11 -3.93 5.44 -19.89
N ALA A 12 -3.66 5.43 -18.59
CA ALA A 12 -2.36 5.78 -18.04
C ALA A 12 -1.53 4.53 -17.75
N TRP A 13 -2.02 3.65 -16.88
CA TRP A 13 -1.22 2.56 -16.32
C TRP A 13 -0.69 1.57 -17.37
N ARG A 14 -1.59 1.02 -18.22
CA ARG A 14 -1.19 0.12 -19.30
C ARG A 14 -0.27 0.77 -20.32
N THR A 15 -0.41 2.07 -20.53
CA THR A 15 0.42 2.83 -21.46
C THR A 15 1.83 2.99 -20.91
N THR A 16 1.96 3.38 -19.63
CA THR A 16 3.26 3.52 -18.96
C THR A 16 3.99 2.18 -18.84
N LEU A 17 3.30 1.11 -18.45
CA LEU A 17 3.94 -0.20 -18.29
C LEU A 17 4.41 -0.83 -19.60
N ARG A 18 3.77 -0.51 -20.75
CA ARG A 18 4.18 -1.05 -22.07
C ARG A 18 5.57 -0.60 -22.49
N ALA A 19 6.05 0.53 -21.99
CA ALA A 19 7.39 1.04 -22.28
C ALA A 19 8.50 0.38 -21.44
N LEU A 20 8.15 -0.44 -20.44
CA LEU A 20 9.09 -1.06 -19.51
C LEU A 20 9.21 -2.56 -19.79
N PRO A 21 10.39 -3.18 -19.62
CA PRO A 21 10.58 -4.62 -19.78
C PRO A 21 10.06 -5.40 -18.57
N LEU A 22 8.83 -5.10 -18.13
CA LEU A 22 8.20 -5.67 -16.94
C LEU A 22 6.93 -6.44 -17.32
N ARG A 23 6.70 -7.56 -16.64
CA ARG A 23 5.42 -8.27 -16.74
C ARG A 23 4.31 -7.35 -16.23
N TYR A 24 3.19 -7.29 -16.97
CA TYR A 24 2.02 -6.53 -16.53
C TYR A 24 1.55 -6.95 -15.13
N ARG A 25 1.32 -5.95 -14.28
CA ARG A 25 0.70 -6.07 -12.96
C ARG A 25 -0.41 -5.01 -12.85
N PRO A 26 -1.59 -5.34 -12.30
CA PRO A 26 -2.62 -4.34 -12.09
C PRO A 26 -2.18 -3.31 -11.04
N PRO A 27 -2.68 -2.05 -11.10
CA PRO A 27 -2.32 -1.02 -10.12
C PRO A 27 -2.59 -1.43 -8.68
N TYR A 28 -3.65 -2.23 -8.46
CA TYR A 28 -4.02 -2.71 -7.13
C TYR A 28 -2.91 -3.55 -6.47
N SER A 29 -2.07 -4.25 -7.24
CA SER A 29 -0.92 -4.98 -6.68
C SER A 29 0.07 -4.07 -5.98
N MET A 30 0.27 -2.84 -6.48
CA MET A 30 1.19 -1.87 -5.87
C MET A 30 0.70 -1.39 -4.50
N ARG A 31 -0.61 -1.45 -4.25
CA ARG A 31 -1.18 -1.14 -2.94
C ARG A 31 -0.62 -2.05 -1.86
N HIS A 32 -0.49 -3.35 -2.13
CA HIS A 32 0.06 -4.32 -1.18
C HIS A 32 1.52 -3.99 -0.88
N THR A 33 2.34 -3.79 -1.92
CA THR A 33 3.75 -3.42 -1.78
C THR A 33 3.92 -2.11 -1.01
N PHE A 34 3.08 -1.10 -1.30
CA PHE A 34 3.09 0.16 -0.57
C PHE A 34 2.83 -0.05 0.92
N ILE A 35 1.78 -0.81 1.27
CA ILE A 35 1.44 -1.09 2.68
C ILE A 35 2.59 -1.81 3.37
N THR A 36 3.11 -2.89 2.79
CA THR A 36 4.21 -3.66 3.42
C THR A 36 5.45 -2.79 3.59
N THR A 37 5.87 -2.04 2.58
CA THR A 37 7.05 -1.16 2.67
C THR A 37 6.87 -0.04 3.69
N CYS A 38 5.66 0.50 3.85
CA CYS A 38 5.39 1.47 4.92
C CYS A 38 5.53 0.85 6.30
N LEU A 39 4.98 -0.35 6.49
CA LEU A 39 5.03 -1.05 7.77
C LEU A 39 6.46 -1.52 8.11
N GLU A 40 7.24 -1.98 7.14
CA GLU A 40 8.67 -2.32 7.31
C GLU A 40 9.51 -1.11 7.71
N LYS A 41 9.12 0.08 7.26
CA LYS A 41 9.76 1.35 7.60
C LYS A 41 9.29 1.94 8.93
N GLY A 42 8.44 1.22 9.67
CA GLY A 42 7.95 1.69 10.95
C GLY A 42 6.95 2.86 10.85
N ILE A 43 6.14 2.87 9.80
CA ILE A 43 5.00 3.79 9.75
C ILE A 43 3.84 3.14 10.49
N SER A 44 3.19 3.89 11.39
CA SER A 44 2.13 3.35 12.24
C SER A 44 0.96 2.79 11.43
N VAL A 45 0.38 1.69 11.92
CA VAL A 45 -0.75 1.00 11.27
C VAL A 45 -1.93 1.95 11.03
N SER A 46 -2.23 2.82 11.99
CA SER A 46 -3.31 3.80 11.88
C SER A 46 -3.07 4.80 10.75
N GLN A 47 -1.82 5.26 10.57
CA GLN A 47 -1.46 6.19 9.50
C GLN A 47 -1.57 5.52 8.12
N VAL A 48 -1.03 4.31 7.98
CA VAL A 48 -1.11 3.55 6.72
C VAL A 48 -2.57 3.26 6.37
N ALA A 49 -3.38 2.85 7.34
CA ALA A 49 -4.80 2.58 7.18
C ALA A 49 -5.55 3.82 6.63
N TYR A 50 -5.28 5.00 7.18
CA TYR A 50 -5.84 6.26 6.72
C TYR A 50 -5.47 6.56 5.26
N TRP A 51 -4.18 6.48 4.90
CA TRP A 51 -3.72 6.77 3.53
C TRP A 51 -4.34 5.87 2.48
N VAL A 52 -4.49 4.60 2.80
CA VAL A 52 -5.01 3.63 1.85
C VAL A 52 -6.55 3.56 1.89
N GLY A 53 -7.21 4.20 2.85
CA GLY A 53 -8.66 4.16 3.01
C GLY A 53 -9.19 2.81 3.50
N ASN A 54 -8.46 2.18 4.44
CA ASN A 54 -8.86 0.95 5.12
C ASN A 54 -9.02 1.21 6.63
N SER A 55 -9.63 0.25 7.33
CA SER A 55 -9.58 0.24 8.80
C SER A 55 -8.21 -0.26 9.30
N PRO A 56 -7.71 0.23 10.46
CA PRO A 56 -6.51 -0.34 11.10
C PRO A 56 -6.63 -1.84 11.35
N LYS A 57 -7.84 -2.32 11.69
CA LYS A 57 -8.15 -3.75 11.84
C LYS A 57 -7.84 -4.53 10.57
N THR A 58 -8.23 -4.02 9.40
CA THR A 58 -7.93 -4.64 8.09
C THR A 58 -6.43 -4.70 7.84
N ILE A 59 -5.68 -3.67 8.22
CA ILE A 59 -4.22 -3.68 8.05
C ILE A 59 -3.58 -4.73 8.97
N TRP A 60 -3.94 -4.77 10.25
CA TRP A 60 -3.47 -5.81 11.17
C TRP A 60 -3.77 -7.22 10.66
N GLN A 61 -5.01 -7.47 10.22
CA GLN A 61 -5.43 -8.80 9.75
C GLN A 61 -4.62 -9.32 8.57
N HIS A 62 -4.22 -8.43 7.65
CA HIS A 62 -3.58 -8.85 6.40
C HIS A 62 -2.07 -8.64 6.35
N TYR A 63 -1.51 -7.80 7.23
CA TYR A 63 -0.11 -7.38 7.15
C TYR A 63 0.65 -7.49 8.47
N ALA A 64 0.07 -8.05 9.54
CA ALA A 64 0.74 -8.20 10.83
C ALA A 64 2.12 -8.87 10.74
N GLY A 65 2.30 -9.85 9.84
CA GLY A 65 3.56 -10.56 9.67
C GLY A 65 4.72 -9.73 9.13
N VAL A 66 4.46 -8.50 8.67
CA VAL A 66 5.46 -7.61 8.06
C VAL A 66 5.70 -6.37 8.92
N ILE A 67 4.94 -6.20 10.01
CA ILE A 67 5.11 -5.07 10.92
C ILE A 67 6.43 -5.24 11.66
N CYS A 68 7.36 -4.29 11.47
CA CYS A 68 8.49 -4.19 12.37
C CYS A 68 7.94 -3.78 13.74
N ILE A 69 8.22 -4.57 14.77
CA ILE A 69 7.93 -4.18 16.15
C ILE A 69 8.81 -2.95 16.40
N GLN A 70 8.20 -1.77 16.32
CA GLN A 70 8.84 -0.53 16.70
C GLN A 70 8.67 -0.42 18.20
N ASP A 71 9.79 -0.30 18.91
CA ASP A 71 9.83 -0.19 20.36
C ASP A 71 8.78 0.83 20.81
N VAL A 72 7.83 0.36 21.63
CA VAL A 72 6.88 1.24 22.30
C VAL A 72 7.73 2.21 23.12
N PRO A 73 7.57 3.54 22.96
CA PRO A 73 8.27 4.46 23.84
C PRO A 73 7.76 4.17 25.25
N THR A 74 8.62 3.57 26.07
CA THR A 74 8.38 3.46 27.51
C THR A 74 8.34 4.87 28.03
N CYS A 75 7.22 5.23 28.66
CA CYS A 75 7.12 6.47 29.40
C CYS A 75 8.06 6.35 30.60
N ASP A 76 9.27 6.91 30.48
CA ASP A 76 10.06 7.35 31.63
C ASP A 76 9.56 8.75 32.08
#